data_AF-A0A926EF14-F1
#
_entry.id   AF-A0A926EF14-F1
#
_cell.length_a   1.000
_cell.length_b   1.000
_cell.length_c   1.000
_cell.angle_alpha   90.00
_cell.angle_beta   90.00
_cell.angle_gamma   90.00
#
_symmetry.space_group_name_H-M   'P 1'
#
loop_
_entity.id
_entity.type
_entity.pdbx_description
1 polymer ?
#
loop_
_entity_poly.entity_id
_entity_poly.type
_entity_poly.pdbx_seq_one_letter_code
_entity_poly.pdbx_strand_id
1 'polypeptide(L)'
;MLIVTAFVLFLLLAAVLDRFVFHVVFKAPEEPSSSSSSSSSSISSSSSSSKPELTEAEMLPGSGNLENSPYVDATMFEKIKEYSDKNSDVKGWLTVEGTNIDYPVVHYKNNSTYLSLGYDKNYSFNGVIWADYEDILGNASQMSRNMVIYGHNWTNYSADPRIGNENDVMFAQLTAFQHLDFAKENLFIHFTTEEQSMTYKIFASFYTEDTFPYYYPNQSDEEFMAVVESARERSEHDYDVLVDKDDKIITLSTCTRRFGRTDRQRFVVMARLLRQEEKAVPYAVTANPDPVRPNL
;
A
#
# COMPACT_ATOMS: atom_id res chain seq x y z
N MET A 1 -3.41 55.06 -23.29
CA MET A 1 -4.84 54.68 -23.42
C MET A 1 -5.09 53.54 -24.42
N LEU A 2 -4.30 53.40 -25.50
CA LEU A 2 -4.48 52.30 -26.48
C LEU A 2 -4.11 50.88 -26.00
N ILE A 3 -3.19 50.73 -25.05
CA ILE A 3 -2.73 49.40 -24.58
C ILE A 3 -3.77 48.74 -23.67
N VAL A 4 -4.51 49.54 -22.89
CA VAL A 4 -5.52 49.04 -21.95
C VAL A 4 -6.76 48.51 -22.71
N THR A 5 -7.13 49.13 -23.83
CA THR A 5 -8.27 48.71 -24.64
C THR A 5 -8.03 47.38 -25.37
N ALA A 6 -6.79 47.06 -25.75
CA ALA A 6 -6.45 45.79 -26.39
C ALA A 6 -6.50 44.61 -25.40
N PHE A 7 -6.10 44.82 -24.15
CA PHE A 7 -6.12 43.80 -23.10
C PHE A 7 -7.55 43.42 -22.67
N VAL A 8 -8.45 44.39 -22.59
CA VAL A 8 -9.87 44.14 -22.24
C VAL A 8 -10.58 43.35 -23.35
N LEU A 9 -10.26 43.63 -24.63
CA LEU A 9 -10.85 42.91 -25.76
C LEU A 9 -10.38 41.45 -25.83
N PHE A 10 -9.12 41.18 -25.47
CA PHE A 10 -8.56 39.83 -25.43
C PHE A 10 -9.19 38.97 -24.32
N LEU A 11 -9.42 39.54 -23.13
CA LEU A 11 -10.07 38.84 -22.01
C LEU A 11 -11.53 38.50 -22.29
N LEU A 12 -12.27 39.38 -23.00
CA LEU A 12 -13.64 39.11 -23.40
C LEU A 12 -13.74 38.01 -24.47
N LEU A 13 -12.80 37.96 -25.42
CA LEU A 13 -12.72 36.89 -26.41
C LEU A 13 -12.39 35.53 -25.78
N ALA A 14 -11.47 35.49 -24.81
CA ALA A 14 -11.14 34.26 -24.09
C ALA A 14 -12.33 33.70 -23.30
N ALA A 15 -13.12 34.56 -22.64
CA ALA A 15 -14.29 34.14 -21.86
C ALA A 15 -15.44 33.59 -22.74
N VAL A 16 -15.57 34.06 -23.99
CA VAL A 16 -16.59 33.55 -24.93
C VAL A 16 -16.19 32.20 -25.52
N LEU A 17 -14.90 31.99 -25.79
CA LEU A 17 -14.37 30.71 -26.25
C LEU A 17 -14.50 29.60 -25.19
N ASP A 18 -14.28 29.93 -23.91
CA ASP A 18 -14.37 28.97 -22.80
C ASP A 18 -15.82 28.47 -22.58
N ARG A 19 -16.82 29.36 -22.69
CA ARG A 19 -18.24 28.98 -22.63
C ARG A 19 -18.70 28.14 -23.82
N PHE A 20 -18.07 28.29 -24.99
CA PHE A 20 -18.43 27.51 -26.17
C PHE A 20 -17.86 26.08 -26.11
N VAL A 21 -16.65 25.91 -25.59
CA VAL A 21 -16.03 24.59 -25.37
C VAL A 21 -16.80 23.79 -24.32
N PHE A 22 -17.26 24.43 -23.24
CA PHE A 22 -18.06 23.77 -22.20
C PHE A 22 -19.39 23.21 -22.72
N HIS A 23 -20.04 23.89 -23.67
CA HIS A 23 -21.33 23.46 -24.22
C HIS A 23 -21.24 22.40 -25.33
N VAL A 24 -20.09 22.28 -26.01
CA VAL A 24 -19.89 21.34 -27.12
C VAL A 24 -19.30 20.01 -26.64
N VAL A 25 -18.53 20.00 -25.54
CA VAL A 25 -17.82 18.80 -25.07
C VAL A 25 -18.60 18.02 -24.01
N PHE A 26 -19.49 18.65 -23.24
CA PHE A 26 -20.26 17.97 -22.18
C PHE A 26 -21.75 17.90 -22.51
N LYS A 27 -22.11 16.96 -23.38
CA LYS A 27 -23.48 16.45 -23.49
C LYS A 27 -23.49 15.02 -22.96
N ALA A 28 -23.99 14.85 -21.73
CA ALA A 28 -24.19 13.54 -21.12
C ALA A 28 -25.25 12.74 -21.91
N PRO A 29 -25.05 11.44 -22.17
CA PRO A 29 -26.10 10.58 -22.72
C PRO A 29 -27.10 10.17 -21.62
N GLU A 30 -28.39 10.22 -21.95
CA GLU A 30 -29.49 9.71 -21.12
C GLU A 30 -29.47 8.18 -21.03
N GLU A 31 -29.78 7.64 -19.84
CA GLU A 31 -29.96 6.20 -19.61
C GLU A 31 -31.35 5.70 -20.08
N PRO A 32 -31.44 4.45 -20.58
CA PRO A 32 -32.70 3.72 -20.60
C PRO A 32 -32.78 2.64 -19.50
N SER A 33 -33.98 2.61 -18.92
CA SER A 33 -34.50 1.79 -17.83
C SER A 33 -34.76 0.30 -18.13
N SER A 34 -34.63 -0.51 -17.07
CA SER A 34 -35.42 -1.70 -16.68
C SER A 34 -35.48 -2.95 -17.58
N SER A 35 -35.16 -4.13 -17.03
CA SER A 35 -36.12 -5.02 -16.36
C SER A 35 -35.59 -6.46 -16.21
N SER A 36 -36.11 -7.12 -15.19
CA SER A 36 -35.85 -8.45 -14.62
C SER A 36 -36.08 -9.65 -15.55
N SER A 37 -35.37 -10.75 -15.31
CA SER A 37 -36.03 -12.06 -15.06
C SER A 37 -35.08 -13.07 -14.40
N SER A 38 -35.63 -13.70 -13.36
CA SER A 38 -35.12 -14.86 -12.63
C SER A 38 -35.46 -16.15 -13.37
N SER A 39 -34.55 -17.12 -13.38
CA SER A 39 -34.94 -18.53 -13.48
C SER A 39 -33.89 -19.42 -12.83
N SER A 40 -34.35 -20.11 -11.80
CA SER A 40 -33.71 -21.21 -11.09
C SER A 40 -33.81 -22.50 -11.89
N SER A 41 -32.75 -23.31 -11.84
CA SER A 41 -32.88 -24.77 -11.95
C SER A 41 -31.67 -25.45 -11.32
N SER A 42 -31.99 -26.47 -10.55
CA SER A 42 -31.16 -27.25 -9.65
C SER A 42 -30.70 -28.58 -10.26
N ILE A 43 -29.79 -29.25 -9.53
CA ILE A 43 -29.56 -30.72 -9.40
C ILE A 43 -28.26 -31.31 -10.03
N SER A 44 -27.33 -31.65 -9.12
CA SER A 44 -26.52 -32.89 -8.92
C SER A 44 -25.76 -33.54 -10.10
N SER A 45 -24.63 -34.25 -9.99
CA SER A 45 -23.96 -35.00 -8.91
C SER A 45 -22.57 -35.51 -9.39
N SER A 46 -21.60 -35.58 -8.47
CA SER A 46 -20.51 -36.57 -8.28
C SER A 46 -19.78 -37.25 -9.47
N SER A 47 -18.44 -37.27 -9.43
CA SER A 47 -17.65 -38.47 -9.07
C SER A 47 -16.12 -38.27 -9.14
N SER A 48 -15.44 -38.68 -8.05
CA SER A 48 -14.10 -39.27 -7.89
C SER A 48 -12.95 -38.99 -8.86
N SER A 49 -11.74 -38.76 -8.32
CA SER A 49 -10.55 -39.59 -8.63
C SER A 49 -9.38 -39.35 -7.65
N SER A 50 -8.93 -40.46 -7.07
CA SER A 50 -7.60 -40.87 -6.57
C SER A 50 -6.41 -39.89 -6.50
N LYS A 51 -5.83 -39.87 -5.29
CA LYS A 51 -4.50 -39.39 -4.88
C LYS A 51 -3.37 -40.32 -5.38
N PRO A 52 -2.22 -39.79 -5.85
CA PRO A 52 -0.96 -40.51 -5.84
C PRO A 52 -0.06 -40.04 -4.68
N GLU A 53 0.72 -41.00 -4.20
CA GLU A 53 1.73 -40.95 -3.16
C GLU A 53 3.04 -40.39 -3.75
N LEU A 54 3.63 -39.35 -3.15
CA LEU A 54 4.85 -38.69 -3.64
C LEU A 54 6.09 -39.19 -2.88
N THR A 55 7.13 -39.45 -3.67
CA THR A 55 8.43 -40.01 -3.30
C THR A 55 9.41 -38.97 -2.75
N GLU A 56 10.42 -39.49 -2.05
CA GLU A 56 11.53 -38.94 -1.26
C GLU A 56 12.43 -37.82 -1.89
N ALA A 57 11.96 -37.07 -2.88
CA ALA A 57 12.72 -36.03 -3.59
C ALA A 57 12.36 -34.56 -3.20
N GLU A 58 11.45 -34.33 -2.25
CA GLU A 58 11.06 -32.99 -1.77
C GLU A 58 11.85 -32.52 -0.52
N MET A 59 13.14 -32.85 -0.41
CA MET A 59 14.01 -32.21 0.58
C MET A 59 14.65 -30.94 0.01
N LEU A 60 13.87 -29.86 -0.10
CA LEU A 60 14.37 -28.49 -0.08
C LEU A 60 13.94 -27.85 1.26
N PRO A 61 14.88 -27.30 2.07
CA PRO A 61 14.53 -26.70 3.34
C PRO A 61 13.90 -25.31 3.10
N GLY A 62 12.63 -25.15 3.48
CA GLY A 62 11.95 -23.85 3.47
C GLY A 62 10.54 -23.79 2.91
N SER A 63 9.89 -24.93 2.61
CA SER A 63 8.46 -24.95 2.29
C SER A 63 7.63 -24.82 3.57
N GLY A 64 7.59 -23.62 4.15
CA GLY A 64 6.48 -23.23 5.02
C GLY A 64 5.23 -23.12 4.15
N ASN A 65 4.22 -23.96 4.42
CA ASN A 65 2.93 -24.07 3.75
C ASN A 65 2.50 -22.83 2.93
N LEU A 66 2.81 -22.82 1.63
CA LEU A 66 2.36 -21.84 0.64
C LEU A 66 0.85 -21.97 0.34
N GLU A 67 0.18 -23.02 0.82
CA GLU A 67 -1.21 -23.36 0.49
C GLU A 67 -2.29 -22.46 1.13
N ASN A 68 -1.96 -21.55 2.05
CA ASN A 68 -2.97 -20.81 2.83
C ASN A 68 -2.96 -19.29 2.69
N SER A 69 -2.32 -18.73 1.66
CA SER A 69 -2.48 -17.31 1.30
C SER A 69 -2.95 -17.19 -0.16
N PRO A 70 -4.12 -16.57 -0.44
CA PRO A 70 -4.69 -16.47 -1.80
C PRO A 70 -3.87 -15.58 -2.75
N TYR A 71 -2.74 -15.02 -2.31
CA TYR A 71 -1.96 -14.00 -3.00
C TYR A 71 -0.48 -14.35 -3.22
N VAL A 72 -0.04 -15.58 -2.90
CA VAL A 72 1.31 -16.02 -3.29
C VAL A 72 1.30 -16.38 -4.78
N ASP A 73 1.42 -15.35 -5.60
CA ASP A 73 1.51 -15.49 -7.04
C ASP A 73 2.98 -15.67 -7.46
N ALA A 74 3.28 -16.80 -8.11
CA ALA A 74 4.58 -17.07 -8.71
C ALA A 74 5.04 -15.93 -9.66
N THR A 75 4.08 -15.18 -10.21
CA THR A 75 4.36 -14.01 -11.05
C THR A 75 5.15 -12.92 -10.33
N MET A 76 5.08 -12.79 -8.99
CA MET A 76 5.84 -11.76 -8.27
C MET A 76 7.35 -12.03 -8.33
N PHE A 77 7.77 -13.29 -8.21
CA PHE A 77 9.18 -13.67 -8.34
C PHE A 77 9.69 -13.41 -9.77
N GLU A 78 8.85 -13.67 -10.79
CA GLU A 78 9.17 -13.37 -12.18
C GLU A 78 9.30 -11.85 -12.43
N LYS A 79 8.37 -11.05 -11.88
CA LYS A 79 8.44 -9.58 -11.93
C LYS A 79 9.70 -9.05 -11.24
N ILE A 80 10.03 -9.54 -10.04
CA ILE A 80 11.26 -9.14 -9.33
C ILE A 80 12.47 -9.44 -10.21
N LYS A 81 12.55 -10.64 -10.80
CA LYS A 81 13.64 -11.01 -11.70
C LYS A 81 13.75 -10.05 -12.89
N GLU A 82 12.64 -9.82 -13.62
CA GLU A 82 12.62 -8.93 -14.79
C GLU A 82 13.10 -7.50 -14.45
N TYR A 83 12.67 -6.97 -13.31
CA TYR A 83 13.03 -5.62 -12.88
C TYR A 83 14.46 -5.56 -12.33
N SER A 84 14.91 -6.63 -11.67
CA SER A 84 16.29 -6.75 -11.16
C SER A 84 17.33 -6.81 -12.29
N ASP A 85 16.97 -7.36 -13.45
CA ASP A 85 17.83 -7.39 -14.64
C ASP A 85 18.09 -5.97 -15.19
N LYS A 86 17.16 -5.03 -14.98
CA LYS A 86 17.31 -3.61 -15.33
C LYS A 86 18.02 -2.84 -14.23
N ASN A 87 17.74 -3.18 -12.98
CA ASN A 87 18.33 -2.54 -11.81
C ASN A 87 18.50 -3.55 -10.66
N SER A 88 19.75 -3.90 -10.35
CA SER A 88 20.10 -4.81 -9.27
C SER A 88 19.67 -4.36 -7.87
N ASP A 89 19.27 -3.09 -7.69
CA ASP A 89 18.79 -2.54 -6.44
C ASP A 89 17.31 -2.89 -6.19
N VAL A 90 16.59 -3.43 -7.18
CA VAL A 90 15.25 -4.03 -6.98
C VAL A 90 15.43 -5.31 -6.18
N LYS A 91 14.82 -5.37 -5.00
CA LYS A 91 14.98 -6.47 -4.03
C LYS A 91 13.67 -7.07 -3.51
N GLY A 92 12.55 -6.50 -3.93
CA GLY A 92 11.25 -7.08 -3.64
C GLY A 92 10.13 -6.48 -4.44
N TRP A 93 8.93 -6.90 -4.12
CA TRP A 93 7.68 -6.45 -4.71
C TRP A 93 6.64 -6.27 -3.61
N LEU A 94 5.97 -5.12 -3.61
CA LEU A 94 4.97 -4.76 -2.62
C LEU A 94 3.60 -4.66 -3.27
N THR A 95 2.63 -5.38 -2.71
CA THR A 95 1.23 -5.31 -3.07
C THR A 95 0.39 -4.99 -1.83
N VAL A 96 -0.54 -4.03 -1.93
CA VAL A 96 -1.45 -3.67 -0.83
C VAL A 96 -2.90 -3.80 -1.29
N GLU A 97 -3.70 -4.60 -0.58
CA GLU A 97 -5.09 -4.89 -0.94
C GLU A 97 -5.93 -3.61 -1.12
N GLY A 98 -6.83 -3.63 -2.10
CA GLY A 98 -7.76 -2.53 -2.39
C GLY A 98 -7.12 -1.28 -3.00
N THR A 99 -5.82 -1.29 -3.25
CA THR A 99 -5.09 -0.16 -3.83
C THR A 99 -4.45 -0.52 -5.16
N ASN A 100 -3.93 0.48 -5.86
CA ASN A 100 -3.04 0.29 -7.01
C ASN A 100 -1.55 0.17 -6.62
N ILE A 101 -1.24 -0.03 -5.34
CA ILE A 101 0.11 -0.31 -4.88
C ILE A 101 0.45 -1.74 -5.29
N ASP A 102 1.13 -1.87 -6.43
CA ASP A 102 1.69 -3.10 -6.99
C ASP A 102 3.01 -2.75 -7.68
N TYR A 103 4.08 -2.60 -6.89
CA TYR A 103 5.33 -1.96 -7.33
C TYR A 103 6.59 -2.74 -6.95
N PRO A 104 7.67 -2.61 -7.75
CA PRO A 104 8.99 -3.05 -7.33
C PRO A 104 9.47 -2.21 -6.15
N VAL A 105 10.13 -2.85 -5.19
CA VAL A 105 10.78 -2.20 -4.05
C VAL A 105 12.27 -2.23 -4.25
N VAL A 106 12.89 -1.04 -4.23
CA VAL A 106 14.35 -0.91 -4.27
C VAL A 106 14.92 -0.83 -2.86
N HIS A 107 16.13 -1.35 -2.68
CA HIS A 107 16.92 -1.21 -1.45
C HIS A 107 18.31 -0.73 -1.80
N TYR A 108 18.77 0.32 -1.13
CA TYR A 108 20.02 0.99 -1.48
C TYR A 108 20.76 1.46 -0.23
N LYS A 109 21.94 2.05 -0.43
CA LYS A 109 22.88 2.43 0.64
C LYS A 109 22.47 3.66 1.45
N ASN A 110 21.36 4.31 1.10
CA ASN A 110 20.80 5.47 1.78
C ASN A 110 19.33 5.67 1.37
N ASN A 111 18.61 6.50 2.13
CA ASN A 111 17.20 6.81 1.89
C ASN A 111 16.95 7.97 0.91
N SER A 112 18.00 8.61 0.36
CA SER A 112 17.85 9.83 -0.46
C SER A 112 17.96 9.59 -1.97
N THR A 113 18.67 8.54 -2.40
CA THR A 113 18.97 8.29 -3.82
C THR A 113 17.70 8.07 -4.64
N TYR A 114 16.74 7.30 -4.13
CA TYR A 114 15.52 6.94 -4.85
C TYR A 114 14.34 7.91 -4.61
N LEU A 115 14.57 9.03 -3.93
CA LEU A 115 13.56 10.07 -3.78
C LEU A 115 13.14 10.69 -5.12
N SER A 116 14.03 10.72 -6.12
CA SER A 116 13.75 11.33 -7.42
C SER A 116 14.20 10.46 -8.60
N LEU A 117 14.40 9.17 -8.35
CA LEU A 117 14.73 8.17 -9.36
C LEU A 117 13.63 7.11 -9.44
N GLY A 118 13.33 6.67 -10.66
CA GLY A 118 12.52 5.48 -10.89
C GLY A 118 13.30 4.21 -10.59
N TYR A 119 12.61 3.06 -10.69
CA TYR A 119 13.24 1.75 -10.56
C TYR A 119 14.36 1.52 -11.58
N ASP A 120 14.39 2.24 -12.69
CA ASP A 120 15.38 2.12 -13.77
C ASP A 120 16.57 3.09 -13.60
N LYS A 121 16.66 3.77 -12.44
CA LYS A 121 17.66 4.80 -12.11
C LYS A 121 17.59 6.07 -12.96
N ASN A 122 16.55 6.23 -13.79
CA ASN A 122 16.30 7.48 -14.49
C ASN A 122 15.51 8.43 -13.58
N TYR A 123 15.60 9.74 -13.88
CA TYR A 123 14.82 10.73 -13.15
C TYR A 123 13.33 10.43 -13.21
N SER A 124 12.68 10.44 -12.05
CA SER A 124 11.24 10.30 -11.89
C SER A 124 10.77 11.27 -10.82
N PHE A 125 9.87 12.19 -11.16
CA PHE A 125 9.25 13.08 -10.18
C PHE A 125 8.50 12.30 -9.09
N ASN A 126 7.90 11.16 -9.47
CA ASN A 126 7.18 10.29 -8.56
C ASN A 126 8.11 9.35 -7.78
N GLY A 127 9.41 9.30 -8.09
CA GLY A 127 10.35 8.34 -7.53
C GLY A 127 9.99 6.88 -7.84
N VAL A 128 10.20 6.02 -6.85
CA VAL A 128 9.85 4.59 -6.79
C VAL A 128 9.45 4.25 -5.34
N ILE A 129 9.05 3.01 -5.05
CA ILE A 129 8.92 2.50 -3.67
C ILE A 129 10.29 2.01 -3.20
N TRP A 130 10.73 2.40 -2.01
CA TRP A 130 12.05 2.00 -1.48
C TRP A 130 11.99 1.54 -0.02
N ALA A 131 12.75 0.50 0.31
CA ALA A 131 12.99 0.07 1.69
C ALA A 131 14.07 0.95 2.34
N ASP A 132 14.06 1.03 3.67
CA ASP A 132 15.05 1.75 4.44
C ASP A 132 16.44 1.14 4.22
N TYR A 133 17.47 1.96 4.11
CA TYR A 133 18.84 1.48 3.88
C TYR A 133 19.37 0.57 5.00
N GLU A 134 18.82 0.68 6.22
CA GLU A 134 19.18 -0.19 7.35
C GLU A 134 18.42 -1.52 7.36
N ASP A 135 17.45 -1.70 6.46
CA ASP A 135 16.70 -2.95 6.36
C ASP A 135 17.61 -4.11 5.93
N ILE A 136 17.40 -5.26 6.56
CA ILE A 136 17.89 -6.56 6.09
C ILE A 136 16.74 -7.21 5.33
N LEU A 137 16.95 -7.49 4.04
CA LEU A 137 15.99 -8.20 3.19
C LEU A 137 16.40 -9.66 3.04
N GLY A 138 15.40 -10.54 2.92
CA GLY A 138 15.59 -11.98 2.75
C GLY A 138 14.25 -12.69 2.95
N ASN A 139 14.29 -13.94 3.41
CA ASN A 139 13.09 -14.63 3.88
C ASN A 139 12.62 -14.13 5.27
N ALA A 140 11.45 -14.61 5.70
CA ALA A 140 10.81 -14.25 6.96
C ALA A 140 11.71 -14.38 8.20
N SER A 141 12.65 -15.33 8.22
CA SER A 141 13.54 -15.54 9.37
C SER A 141 14.70 -14.55 9.44
N GLN A 142 15.11 -14.00 8.29
CA GLN A 142 16.31 -13.16 8.16
C GLN A 142 16.01 -11.68 8.14
N MET A 143 14.81 -11.29 7.71
CA MET A 143 14.48 -9.89 7.53
C MET A 143 14.53 -9.07 8.82
N SER A 144 14.64 -7.75 8.71
CA SER A 144 14.53 -6.83 9.85
C SER A 144 13.29 -7.09 10.69
N ARG A 145 13.35 -6.72 11.97
CA ARG A 145 12.18 -6.79 12.87
C ARG A 145 11.04 -5.90 12.39
N ASN A 146 11.37 -4.70 11.89
CA ASN A 146 10.46 -3.79 11.21
C ASN A 146 11.01 -3.47 9.83
N MET A 147 10.35 -3.95 8.78
CA MET A 147 10.65 -3.57 7.40
C MET A 147 10.03 -2.19 7.12
N VAL A 148 10.83 -1.15 6.96
CA VAL A 148 10.34 0.21 6.77
C VAL A 148 10.39 0.57 5.30
N ILE A 149 9.23 0.71 4.67
CA ILE A 149 9.10 1.02 3.25
C ILE A 149 8.46 2.39 3.08
N TYR A 150 9.05 3.18 2.20
CA TYR A 150 8.63 4.52 1.89
C TYR A 150 8.15 4.62 0.44
N GLY A 151 7.26 5.59 0.22
CA GLY A 151 6.76 5.93 -1.10
C GLY A 151 6.16 7.32 -1.11
N HIS A 152 6.26 8.00 -2.24
CA HIS A 152 5.69 9.34 -2.37
C HIS A 152 4.17 9.32 -2.37
N ASN A 153 3.58 10.42 -1.90
CA ASN A 153 2.16 10.74 -2.07
C ASN A 153 2.05 12.17 -2.57
N TRP A 154 2.03 12.32 -3.90
CA TRP A 154 1.92 13.60 -4.58
C TRP A 154 0.50 13.94 -5.02
N THR A 155 -0.43 12.99 -4.96
CA THR A 155 -1.74 13.16 -5.57
C THR A 155 -2.84 13.12 -4.51
N ASN A 156 -2.67 12.41 -3.40
CA ASN A 156 -3.70 12.17 -2.39
C ASN A 156 -3.23 12.54 -0.96
N TYR A 157 -2.53 13.66 -0.84
CA TYR A 157 -1.97 14.14 0.42
C TYR A 157 -2.88 15.14 1.16
N SER A 158 -4.02 15.53 0.59
CA SER A 158 -4.86 16.61 1.15
C SER A 158 -5.60 16.21 2.45
N ALA A 159 -6.33 17.17 3.03
CA ALA A 159 -7.09 16.99 4.28
C ALA A 159 -8.13 15.87 4.23
N ASP A 160 -8.75 15.65 3.08
CA ASP A 160 -9.76 14.61 2.87
C ASP A 160 -9.25 13.68 1.77
N PRO A 161 -8.49 12.62 2.11
CA PRO A 161 -7.95 11.71 1.12
C PRO A 161 -9.07 10.92 0.45
N ARG A 162 -8.94 10.70 -0.85
CA ARG A 162 -9.89 9.92 -1.67
C ARG A 162 -9.55 8.45 -1.67
N ILE A 163 -10.48 7.64 -2.20
CA ILE A 163 -10.32 6.21 -2.43
C ILE A 163 -10.30 5.96 -3.95
N GLY A 164 -9.33 5.17 -4.42
CA GLY A 164 -9.38 4.54 -5.74
C GLY A 164 -9.28 5.45 -6.97
N ASN A 165 -8.62 6.61 -6.90
CA ASN A 165 -8.43 7.44 -8.10
C ASN A 165 -7.35 6.83 -9.02
N GLU A 166 -7.66 6.68 -10.29
CA GLU A 166 -6.76 6.10 -11.31
C GLU A 166 -5.45 6.89 -11.53
N ASN A 167 -5.43 8.18 -11.20
CA ASN A 167 -4.24 9.02 -11.32
C ASN A 167 -3.38 9.02 -10.06
N ASP A 168 -3.80 8.32 -9.00
CA ASP A 168 -2.96 8.12 -7.83
C ASP A 168 -1.81 7.18 -8.17
N VAL A 169 -0.62 7.49 -7.66
CA VAL A 169 0.61 6.74 -7.93
C VAL A 169 1.40 6.57 -6.65
N MET A 170 2.26 5.55 -6.63
CA MET A 170 3.10 5.23 -5.47
C MET A 170 2.23 5.02 -4.22
N PHE A 171 2.51 5.69 -3.10
CA PHE A 171 1.74 5.54 -1.85
C PHE A 171 0.56 6.49 -1.73
N ALA A 172 0.12 7.12 -2.82
CA ALA A 172 -1.04 8.00 -2.76
C ALA A 172 -2.32 7.30 -2.30
N GLN A 173 -2.57 6.05 -2.72
CA GLN A 173 -3.75 5.33 -2.26
C GLN A 173 -3.59 4.73 -0.84
N LEU A 174 -2.41 4.82 -0.22
CA LEU A 174 -2.20 4.34 1.14
C LEU A 174 -3.10 5.07 2.16
N THR A 175 -3.38 6.36 1.93
CA THR A 175 -4.28 7.15 2.80
C THR A 175 -5.74 6.71 2.73
N ALA A 176 -6.12 5.80 1.84
CA ALA A 176 -7.45 5.19 1.84
C ALA A 176 -7.74 4.43 3.15
N PHE A 177 -6.69 3.91 3.82
CA PHE A 177 -6.78 3.22 5.12
C PHE A 177 -7.20 4.10 6.31
N GLN A 178 -7.45 5.39 6.12
CA GLN A 178 -8.12 6.22 7.13
C GLN A 178 -9.66 6.07 7.11
N HIS A 179 -10.21 5.50 6.03
CA HIS A 179 -11.64 5.27 5.90
C HIS A 179 -11.99 3.88 6.41
N LEU A 180 -12.86 3.83 7.41
CA LEU A 180 -13.19 2.58 8.12
C LEU A 180 -13.68 1.46 7.19
N ASP A 181 -14.58 1.77 6.26
CA ASP A 181 -15.16 0.75 5.39
C ASP A 181 -14.11 0.20 4.41
N PHE A 182 -13.19 1.04 3.94
CA PHE A 182 -12.05 0.60 3.14
C PHE A 182 -11.12 -0.32 3.96
N ALA A 183 -10.81 0.06 5.20
CA ALA A 183 -9.94 -0.74 6.08
C ALA A 183 -10.56 -2.09 6.47
N LYS A 184 -11.89 -2.20 6.54
CA LYS A 184 -12.58 -3.49 6.80
C LYS A 184 -12.48 -4.47 5.64
N GLU A 185 -12.42 -3.95 4.42
CA GLU A 185 -12.40 -4.77 3.19
C GLU A 185 -10.98 -5.17 2.78
N ASN A 186 -9.97 -4.45 3.23
CA ASN A 186 -8.58 -4.60 2.83
C ASN A 186 -7.72 -4.79 4.08
N LEU A 187 -7.27 -6.01 4.33
CA LEU A 187 -6.71 -6.40 5.63
C LEU A 187 -5.25 -6.82 5.52
N PHE A 188 -4.77 -7.10 4.32
CA PHE A 188 -3.46 -7.68 4.11
C PHE A 188 -2.54 -6.82 3.25
N ILE A 189 -1.25 -6.93 3.57
CA ILE A 189 -0.14 -6.44 2.76
C ILE A 189 0.68 -7.66 2.34
N HIS A 190 1.10 -7.69 1.09
CA HIS A 190 1.99 -8.74 0.56
C HIS A 190 3.33 -8.12 0.19
N PHE A 191 4.39 -8.71 0.72
CA PHE A 191 5.76 -8.33 0.36
C PHE A 191 6.53 -9.58 -0.06
N THR A 192 7.00 -9.57 -1.29
CA THR A 192 7.78 -10.68 -1.87
C THR A 192 9.21 -10.24 -2.05
N THR A 193 10.16 -11.05 -1.58
CA THR A 193 11.59 -10.90 -1.88
C THR A 193 12.00 -11.95 -2.91
N GLU A 194 13.27 -11.97 -3.32
CA GLU A 194 13.81 -13.05 -4.16
C GLU A 194 13.69 -14.44 -3.48
N GLU A 195 13.52 -14.49 -2.16
CA GLU A 195 13.54 -15.73 -1.38
C GLU A 195 12.15 -16.22 -0.96
N GLN A 196 11.23 -15.31 -0.63
CA GLN A 196 9.93 -15.69 -0.07
C GLN A 196 8.85 -14.64 -0.35
N SER A 197 7.62 -15.11 -0.57
CA SER A 197 6.43 -14.26 -0.53
C SER A 197 5.81 -14.28 0.87
N MET A 198 5.61 -13.11 1.46
CA MET A 198 5.14 -12.94 2.84
C MET A 198 3.85 -12.13 2.86
N THR A 199 2.95 -12.51 3.76
CA THR A 199 1.66 -11.84 3.98
C THR A 199 1.62 -11.26 5.38
N TYR A 200 1.15 -10.03 5.51
CA TYR A 200 1.10 -9.27 6.75
C TYR A 200 -0.35 -8.84 7.04
N LYS A 201 -0.77 -8.96 8.31
CA LYS A 201 -2.05 -8.46 8.82
C LYS A 201 -1.92 -7.03 9.32
N ILE A 202 -2.67 -6.10 8.74
CA ILE A 202 -2.70 -4.70 9.19
C ILE A 202 -3.23 -4.61 10.62
N PHE A 203 -2.49 -3.92 11.48
CA PHE A 203 -2.87 -3.68 12.88
C PHE A 203 -2.97 -2.19 13.26
N ALA A 204 -2.47 -1.29 12.40
CA ALA A 204 -2.61 0.15 12.60
C ALA A 204 -2.59 0.93 11.28
N SER A 205 -3.40 1.97 11.18
CA SER A 205 -3.35 3.00 10.13
C SER A 205 -3.55 4.38 10.75
N PHE A 206 -2.54 5.26 10.67
CA PHE A 206 -2.51 6.47 11.50
C PHE A 206 -1.74 7.63 10.89
N TYR A 207 -1.99 8.81 11.45
CA TYR A 207 -1.20 10.01 11.21
C TYR A 207 -0.18 10.22 12.32
N THR A 208 1.03 10.62 11.96
CA THR A 208 2.10 10.89 12.92
C THR A 208 3.01 12.01 12.46
N GLU A 209 3.73 12.62 13.40
CA GLU A 209 4.91 13.43 13.12
C GLU A 209 6.07 12.60 12.56
N ASP A 210 6.94 13.24 11.76
CA ASP A 210 8.10 12.62 11.11
C ASP A 210 9.20 12.17 12.08
N THR A 211 9.10 12.56 13.36
CA THR A 211 9.99 12.13 14.45
C THR A 211 9.52 10.85 15.16
N PHE A 212 8.39 10.26 14.76
CA PHE A 212 7.91 9.03 15.39
C PHE A 212 8.88 7.87 15.14
N PRO A 213 9.29 7.11 16.18
CA PRO A 213 10.48 6.27 16.13
C PRO A 213 10.28 4.90 15.44
N TYR A 214 9.51 4.82 14.35
CA TYR A 214 9.38 3.58 13.56
C TYR A 214 10.56 3.35 12.62
N TYR A 215 11.42 4.35 12.38
CA TYR A 215 12.45 4.31 11.34
C TYR A 215 13.68 3.47 11.68
N TYR A 216 13.72 2.85 12.86
CA TYR A 216 14.78 1.92 13.25
C TYR A 216 14.34 0.47 12.97
N PRO A 217 14.94 -0.23 12.00
CA PRO A 217 14.48 -1.57 11.63
C PRO A 217 14.69 -2.66 12.69
N ASN A 218 15.68 -2.49 13.58
CA ASN A 218 16.11 -3.50 14.56
C ASN A 218 16.19 -2.91 15.97
N GLN A 219 15.01 -2.66 16.56
CA GLN A 219 14.84 -2.13 17.90
C GLN A 219 14.98 -3.21 18.98
N SER A 220 15.30 -2.79 20.21
CA SER A 220 15.14 -3.64 21.40
C SER A 220 13.67 -4.02 21.62
N ASP A 221 13.41 -5.05 22.43
CA ASP A 221 12.03 -5.49 22.72
C ASP A 221 11.15 -4.38 23.30
N GLU A 222 11.71 -3.57 24.19
CA GLU A 222 11.00 -2.47 24.83
C GLU A 222 10.66 -1.35 23.84
N GLU A 223 11.64 -0.93 23.04
CA GLU A 223 11.44 0.11 22.00
C GLU A 223 10.45 -0.35 20.93
N PHE A 224 10.57 -1.61 20.49
CA PHE A 224 9.66 -2.19 19.50
C PHE A 224 8.22 -2.21 20.01
N MET A 225 8.00 -2.69 21.23
CA MET A 225 6.65 -2.73 21.80
C MET A 225 6.11 -1.32 22.05
N ALA A 226 6.94 -0.36 22.46
CA ALA A 226 6.53 1.03 22.60
C ALA A 226 6.08 1.64 21.25
N VAL A 227 6.76 1.31 20.14
CA VAL A 227 6.33 1.70 18.78
C VAL A 227 4.99 1.07 18.42
N VAL A 228 4.83 -0.23 18.66
CA VAL A 228 3.60 -0.98 18.37
C VAL A 228 2.41 -0.41 19.16
N GLU A 229 2.57 -0.19 20.47
CA GLU A 229 1.53 0.35 21.34
C GLU A 229 1.16 1.78 20.93
N SER A 230 2.16 2.64 20.71
CA SER A 230 1.92 4.02 20.26
C SER A 230 1.25 4.09 18.89
N ALA A 231 1.56 3.15 17.98
CA ALA A 231 0.91 3.06 16.68
C ALA A 231 -0.57 2.66 16.81
N ARG A 232 -0.90 1.74 17.74
CA ARG A 232 -2.29 1.35 18.03
C ARG A 232 -3.09 2.50 18.61
N GLU A 233 -2.54 3.23 19.58
CA GLU A 233 -3.21 4.39 20.18
C GLU A 233 -3.51 5.50 19.16
N ARG A 234 -2.66 5.65 18.15
CA ARG A 234 -2.80 6.62 17.06
C ARG A 234 -3.66 6.13 15.90
N SER A 235 -3.87 4.82 15.78
CA SER A 235 -4.62 4.20 14.70
C SER A 235 -6.02 4.79 14.61
N GLU A 236 -6.46 5.19 13.41
CA GLU A 236 -7.85 5.63 13.18
C GLU A 236 -8.85 4.47 13.43
N HIS A 237 -8.36 3.23 13.43
CA HIS A 237 -9.16 2.02 13.56
C HIS A 237 -8.54 1.04 14.56
N ASP A 238 -9.40 0.33 15.29
CA ASP A 238 -9.02 -0.80 16.12
C ASP A 238 -9.10 -2.07 15.29
N TYR A 239 -7.93 -2.68 15.03
CA TYR A 239 -7.80 -3.95 14.33
C TYR A 239 -7.67 -5.09 15.35
N ASP A 240 -8.41 -6.19 15.15
CA ASP A 240 -8.31 -7.41 15.96
C ASP A 240 -7.08 -8.25 15.58
N VAL A 241 -5.91 -7.62 15.73
CA VAL A 241 -4.59 -8.20 15.46
C VAL A 241 -3.70 -7.92 16.67
N LEU A 242 -3.24 -9.00 17.31
CA LEU A 242 -2.24 -8.91 18.36
C LEU A 242 -0.84 -8.89 17.72
N VAL A 243 0.05 -8.13 18.36
CA VAL A 243 1.47 -8.06 18.01
C VAL A 243 2.23 -8.29 19.30
N ASP A 244 3.04 -9.34 19.30
CA ASP A 244 3.92 -9.70 20.40
C ASP A 244 5.35 -9.27 20.05
N LYS A 245 6.21 -9.16 21.06
CA LYS A 245 7.60 -8.71 20.87
C LYS A 245 8.37 -9.59 19.88
N ASP A 246 8.10 -10.89 19.82
CA ASP A 246 8.84 -11.80 18.93
C ASP A 246 8.36 -11.76 17.47
N ASP A 247 7.29 -11.00 17.18
CA ASP A 247 6.78 -10.83 15.83
C ASP A 247 7.65 -9.87 14.98
N LYS A 248 7.47 -9.98 13.66
CA LYS A 248 8.02 -9.04 12.68
C LYS A 248 6.91 -8.22 12.05
N ILE A 249 7.18 -6.96 11.74
CA ILE A 249 6.23 -6.04 11.13
C ILE A 249 6.78 -5.42 9.85
N ILE A 250 5.86 -4.85 9.07
CA ILE A 250 6.16 -3.96 7.94
C ILE A 250 5.49 -2.62 8.22
N THR A 251 6.20 -1.53 7.95
CA THR A 251 5.75 -0.15 8.10
C THR A 251 5.77 0.52 6.74
N LEU A 252 4.61 0.92 6.22
CA LEU A 252 4.50 1.72 5.00
C LEU A 252 4.30 3.17 5.39
N SER A 253 5.22 4.06 4.98
CA SER A 253 5.19 5.48 5.35
C SER A 253 5.16 6.40 4.14
N THR A 254 4.25 7.38 4.17
CA THR A 254 4.15 8.41 3.14
C THR A 254 3.87 9.80 3.71
N CYS A 255 4.11 10.84 2.91
CA CYS A 255 3.79 12.22 3.25
C CYS A 255 2.27 12.46 3.23
N THR A 256 1.82 13.43 4.02
CA THR A 256 0.44 13.91 4.03
C THR A 256 0.39 15.41 4.35
N ARG A 257 -0.77 16.03 4.19
CA ARG A 257 -1.12 17.42 4.57
C ARG A 257 -2.46 17.47 5.30
N ARG A 258 -2.82 16.37 5.99
CA ARG A 258 -4.05 16.23 6.76
C ARG A 258 -4.27 17.36 7.77
N PHE A 259 -3.20 17.78 8.43
CA PHE A 259 -3.20 18.73 9.53
C PHE A 259 -2.47 20.04 9.18
N GLY A 260 -2.67 20.51 7.95
CA GLY A 260 -2.11 21.76 7.46
C GLY A 260 -0.90 21.57 6.55
N ARG A 261 -0.17 22.66 6.28
CA ARG A 261 0.81 22.73 5.19
C ARG A 261 2.22 22.25 5.56
N THR A 262 2.45 21.86 6.82
CA THR A 262 3.75 21.32 7.25
C THR A 262 4.05 19.98 6.56
N ASP A 263 5.31 19.74 6.27
CA ASP A 263 5.86 18.50 5.74
C ASP A 263 6.31 17.52 6.85
N ARG A 264 6.21 17.90 8.12
CA ARG A 264 6.55 17.08 9.29
C ARG A 264 5.52 16.02 9.64
N GLN A 265 4.58 15.75 8.75
CA GLN A 265 3.49 14.79 8.98
C GLN A 265 3.58 13.62 8.02
N ARG A 266 3.22 12.45 8.50
CA ARG A 266 3.20 11.18 7.78
C ARG A 266 1.85 10.51 7.96
N PHE A 267 1.45 9.76 6.95
CA PHE A 267 0.44 8.71 7.08
C PHE A 267 1.16 7.36 7.02
N VAL A 268 0.83 6.50 7.97
CA VAL A 268 1.54 5.24 8.21
C VAL A 268 0.55 4.11 8.30
N VAL A 269 0.85 2.99 7.63
CA VAL A 269 0.15 1.71 7.81
C VAL A 269 1.16 0.70 8.31
N MET A 270 0.84 0.01 9.41
CA MET A 270 1.66 -1.04 9.98
C MET A 270 0.93 -2.37 9.95
N ALA A 271 1.66 -3.43 9.60
CA ALA A 271 1.12 -4.78 9.54
C ALA A 271 2.10 -5.81 10.11
N ARG A 272 1.58 -6.86 10.74
CA ARG A 272 2.33 -7.95 11.35
C ARG A 272 2.43 -9.13 10.40
N LEU A 273 3.63 -9.67 10.22
CA LEU A 273 3.85 -10.90 9.45
C LEU A 273 2.99 -12.05 10.01
N LEU A 274 2.34 -12.82 9.13
CA LEU A 274 1.63 -14.02 9.56
C LEU A 274 2.58 -14.97 10.29
N ARG A 275 2.12 -15.49 11.43
CA ARG A 275 2.86 -16.51 12.18
C ARG A 275 2.84 -17.82 11.41
N GLN A 276 3.77 -18.71 11.75
CA GLN A 276 3.78 -20.06 11.20
C GLN A 276 2.43 -20.75 11.47
N GLU A 277 1.85 -21.36 10.42
CA GLU A 277 0.51 -21.98 10.42
C GLU A 277 -0.68 -21.03 10.64
N GLU A 278 -0.46 -19.72 10.78
CA GLU A 278 -1.55 -18.73 10.82
C GLU A 278 -2.15 -18.54 9.43
N LYS A 279 -3.48 -18.58 9.33
CA LYS A 279 -4.20 -18.35 8.07
C LYS A 279 -4.50 -16.88 7.85
N ALA A 280 -4.45 -16.45 6.59
CA ALA A 280 -4.92 -15.14 6.14
C ALA A 280 -6.46 -15.10 6.08
N VAL A 281 -7.12 -15.12 7.24
CA VAL A 281 -8.58 -14.98 7.34
C VAL A 281 -8.97 -13.57 7.76
N PRO A 282 -10.10 -13.02 7.25
CA PRO A 282 -10.60 -11.72 7.68
C PRO A 282 -10.80 -11.63 9.19
N TYR A 283 -10.58 -10.45 9.74
CA TYR A 283 -10.69 -10.15 11.18
C TYR A 283 -11.42 -8.82 11.38
N ALA A 284 -11.83 -8.55 12.61
CA ALA A 284 -12.65 -7.38 12.92
C ALA A 284 -11.83 -6.08 12.85
N VAL A 285 -12.45 -5.03 12.29
CA VAL A 285 -11.94 -3.66 12.28
C VAL A 285 -13.07 -2.72 12.70
N THR A 286 -12.85 -1.94 13.75
CA THR A 286 -13.79 -0.93 14.25
C THR A 286 -13.16 0.45 14.25
N ALA A 287 -13.96 1.52 14.32
CA ALA A 287 -13.40 2.86 14.49
C ALA A 287 -12.75 2.99 15.87
N ASN A 288 -11.55 3.57 15.93
CA ASN A 288 -11.01 4.08 17.18
C ASN A 288 -11.76 5.38 17.52
N PRO A 289 -12.46 5.47 18.67
CA PRO A 289 -13.22 6.66 19.03
C PRO A 289 -12.35 7.86 19.42
N ASP A 290 -11.08 7.64 19.79
CA ASP A 290 -10.18 8.68 20.30
C ASP A 290 -8.71 8.44 19.87
N PRO A 291 -8.41 8.50 18.56
CA PRO A 291 -7.05 8.32 18.07
C PRO A 291 -6.15 9.48 18.50
N VAL A 292 -4.98 9.15 19.06
CA VAL A 292 -3.95 10.13 19.41
C VAL A 292 -3.50 10.86 18.14
N ARG A 293 -3.59 12.19 18.17
CA ARG A 293 -3.26 13.05 17.03
C ARG A 293 -1.78 13.47 17.03
N PRO A 294 -1.18 13.72 15.86
CA PRO A 294 0.22 14.13 15.78
C PRO A 294 0.45 15.51 16.41
N ASN A 295 1.66 15.70 16.96
CA ASN A 295 2.09 16.98 17.54
C ASN A 295 2.96 17.75 16.52
N LEU A 296 2.31 18.60 15.71
CA LEU A 296 2.86 19.24 14.50
C LEU A 296 3.18 20.72 14.62
#